data_AF-A4J359-F1
#
_entry.id   AF-A4J359-F1
#
_cell.length_a   1.000
_cell.length_b   1.000
_cell.length_c   1.000
_cell.angle_alpha   90.00
_cell.angle_beta   90.00
_cell.angle_gamma   90.00
#
_symmetry.space_group_name_H-M   'P 1'
#
loop_
_entity.id
_entity.type
_entity.pdbx_description
1 polymer ?
#
loop_
_entity_poly.entity_id
_entity_poly.type
_entity_poly.pdbx_seq_one_letter_code
_entity_poly.pdbx_strand_id
1 'polypeptide(L)'
;MSNFILAPEGLQLRDVDVWGPIYDAKTYGTIMDARIVRVRRIGNQGETWEIEFDDAPGITGLVPAEQTGLPEGTPVNAFVGSVISVKVMEINRKEGIVACSRKEVVNISLSKLLAAINVGQEISSIVKFVSDRNVYLDIGGGVIIRLPAEKARLSDGVPLDVQYRRGGKVNIIVTNLSKEDRGIEVEPIDPWERWTFSRGEVLSGTVVAVRDTAVFVSVKPGVIGMAPYKAADEFVHGDRLEFQVNKFDATKRKLHLIEWDPKKVGQRKREKYRAQARRNAARQSRIANGEDKIIIGVFSDIAVGAEEKPGIDEE
;
A
#
# COMPACT_ATOMS: atom_id res chain seq x y z
N MET A 1 4.26 30.49 -19.05
CA MET A 1 3.93 30.76 -20.47
C MET A 1 4.93 30.00 -21.31
N SER A 2 4.53 28.84 -21.79
CA SER A 2 5.33 27.91 -22.58
C SER A 2 5.41 28.45 -24.01
N ASN A 3 6.61 28.87 -24.43
CA ASN A 3 6.90 29.21 -25.83
C ASN A 3 6.89 27.92 -26.67
N PHE A 4 5.69 27.43 -26.98
CA PHE A 4 5.49 26.50 -28.09
C PHE A 4 5.55 27.33 -29.37
N ILE A 5 6.75 27.43 -29.94
CA ILE A 5 6.92 27.92 -31.31
C ILE A 5 6.44 26.78 -32.19
N LEU A 6 5.21 26.89 -32.71
CA LEU A 6 4.71 25.99 -33.75
C LEU A 6 5.68 26.08 -34.93
N ALA A 7 6.20 24.93 -35.37
CA ALA A 7 7.11 24.87 -36.50
C ALA A 7 6.42 25.42 -37.77
N PRO A 8 7.14 26.19 -38.62
CA PRO A 8 6.58 26.69 -39.87
C PRO A 8 6.14 25.53 -40.79
N GLU A 9 5.04 25.71 -41.51
CA GLU A 9 4.63 24.77 -42.58
C GLU A 9 5.77 24.66 -43.60
N GLY A 10 6.32 23.46 -43.76
CA GLY A 10 7.43 23.17 -44.67
C GLY A 10 8.79 22.96 -44.01
N LEU A 11 8.93 23.14 -42.69
CA LEU A 11 10.14 22.70 -41.97
C LEU A 11 10.16 21.17 -41.96
N GLN A 12 10.95 20.55 -42.83
CA GLN A 12 11.22 19.12 -42.73
C GLN A 12 12.01 18.89 -41.43
N LEU A 13 11.56 17.98 -40.57
CA LEU A 13 12.29 17.56 -39.34
C LEU A 13 13.76 17.12 -39.61
N ARG A 14 14.18 17.03 -40.87
CA ARG A 14 15.53 16.71 -41.32
C ARG A 14 16.62 17.70 -40.90
N ASP A 15 16.27 18.93 -40.52
CA ASP A 15 17.26 19.96 -40.17
C ASP A 15 17.64 20.02 -38.68
N VAL A 16 16.99 19.22 -37.83
CA VAL A 16 17.41 19.04 -36.43
C VAL A 16 18.30 17.80 -36.36
N ASP A 17 19.57 17.98 -36.01
CA ASP A 17 20.49 16.86 -35.79
C ASP A 17 20.11 16.08 -34.53
N VAL A 18 19.18 15.14 -34.68
CA VAL A 18 18.74 14.22 -33.62
C VAL A 18 19.85 13.24 -33.18
N TRP A 19 20.93 13.09 -33.97
CA TRP A 19 22.01 12.16 -33.66
C TRP A 19 23.13 12.79 -32.85
N GLY A 20 23.37 14.10 -32.99
CA GLY A 20 24.37 14.85 -32.23
C GLY A 20 24.33 14.53 -30.72
N PRO A 21 23.17 14.69 -30.04
CA PRO A 21 23.05 14.39 -28.61
C PRO A 21 23.42 12.95 -28.23
N ILE A 22 23.08 11.98 -29.09
CA ILE A 22 23.39 10.56 -28.87
C ILE A 22 24.90 10.29 -29.03
N TYR A 23 25.54 10.89 -30.03
CA TYR A 23 26.99 10.77 -30.24
C TYR A 23 27.77 11.42 -29.10
N ASP A 24 27.34 12.58 -28.64
CA ASP A 24 27.91 13.26 -27.48
C ASP A 24 27.73 12.40 -26.22
N ALA A 25 26.53 11.85 -26.00
CA ALA A 25 26.27 10.98 -24.86
C ALA A 25 27.15 9.72 -24.86
N LYS A 26 27.41 9.11 -26.02
CA LYS A 26 28.35 8.00 -26.12
C LYS A 26 29.80 8.44 -25.85
N THR A 27 30.22 9.57 -26.41
CA THR A 27 31.60 10.06 -26.35
C THR A 27 31.99 10.51 -24.94
N TYR A 28 31.11 11.27 -24.31
CA TYR A 28 31.33 11.82 -22.96
C TYR A 28 30.79 10.91 -21.85
N GLY A 29 30.04 9.86 -22.21
CA GLY A 29 29.39 8.97 -21.26
C GLY A 29 28.24 9.63 -20.50
N THR A 30 27.62 10.66 -21.08
CA THR A 30 26.49 11.38 -20.49
C THR A 30 25.29 10.44 -20.30
N ILE A 31 24.64 10.58 -19.16
CA ILE A 31 23.42 9.84 -18.83
C ILE A 31 22.24 10.53 -19.52
N MET A 32 21.41 9.75 -20.21
CA MET A 32 20.22 10.23 -20.88
C MET A 32 18.97 9.60 -20.26
N ASP A 33 17.90 10.37 -20.17
CA ASP A 33 16.59 9.86 -19.77
C ASP A 33 15.83 9.35 -21.01
N ALA A 34 15.16 8.21 -20.84
CA ALA A 34 14.41 7.56 -21.89
C ALA A 34 13.18 6.86 -21.32
N ARG A 35 12.11 6.79 -22.11
CA ARG A 35 10.88 6.09 -21.72
C ARG A 35 10.87 4.67 -22.27
N ILE A 36 10.52 3.70 -21.43
CA ILE A 36 10.31 2.31 -21.89
C ILE A 36 8.98 2.24 -22.64
N VAL A 37 9.05 2.03 -23.96
CA VAL A 37 7.88 1.94 -24.83
C VAL A 37 7.26 0.55 -24.74
N ARG A 38 8.08 -0.50 -24.76
CA ARG A 38 7.63 -1.90 -24.71
C ARG A 38 8.79 -2.87 -24.44
N VAL A 39 8.44 -4.15 -24.33
CA VAL A 39 9.40 -5.26 -24.30
C VAL A 39 9.31 -6.03 -25.61
N ARG A 40 10.47 -6.35 -26.20
CA ARG A 40 10.61 -7.25 -27.35
C ARG A 40 11.52 -8.43 -26.97
N ARG A 41 11.32 -9.58 -27.59
CA ARG A 41 12.26 -10.71 -27.49
C ARG A 41 13.17 -10.70 -28.71
N ILE A 42 14.47 -10.52 -28.51
CA ILE A 42 15.44 -10.39 -29.61
C ILE A 42 16.39 -11.58 -29.59
N GLY A 43 16.15 -12.54 -30.48
CA GLY A 43 17.05 -13.69 -30.73
C GLY A 43 17.60 -14.33 -29.44
N ASN A 44 18.93 -14.38 -29.34
CA ASN A 44 19.66 -14.96 -28.21
C ASN A 44 19.80 -14.01 -27.00
N GLN A 45 19.43 -12.73 -27.11
CA GLN A 45 19.55 -11.74 -26.03
C GLN A 45 18.37 -11.78 -25.03
N GLY A 46 17.34 -12.58 -25.34
CA GLY A 46 16.17 -12.71 -24.48
C GLY A 46 15.25 -11.49 -24.54
N GLU A 47 14.67 -11.12 -23.41
CA GLU A 47 13.77 -9.96 -23.30
C GLU A 47 14.57 -8.66 -23.28
N THR A 48 14.17 -7.69 -24.09
CA THR A 48 14.84 -6.42 -24.30
C THR A 48 13.84 -5.29 -24.24
N TRP A 49 14.13 -4.24 -23.48
CA TRP A 49 13.36 -3.00 -23.51
C TRP A 49 13.67 -2.23 -24.78
N GLU A 50 12.60 -1.81 -25.45
CA GLU A 50 12.65 -0.77 -26.47
C GLU A 50 12.34 0.56 -25.77
N ILE A 51 13.31 1.49 -25.84
CA ILE A 51 13.23 2.79 -25.21
C ILE A 51 13.25 3.89 -26.27
N GLU A 52 12.61 5.01 -25.95
CA GLU A 52 12.57 6.20 -26.78
C GLU A 52 13.11 7.39 -25.98
N PHE A 53 13.90 8.24 -26.65
CA PHE A 53 14.50 9.43 -26.06
C PHE A 53 13.63 10.64 -26.38
N ASP A 54 13.29 11.42 -25.37
CA ASP A 54 12.50 12.65 -25.56
C ASP A 54 13.30 13.69 -26.39
N ASP A 55 14.62 13.76 -26.21
CA ASP A 55 15.53 14.69 -26.91
C ASP A 55 15.98 14.20 -28.31
N ALA A 56 15.67 12.96 -28.68
CA ALA A 56 16.09 12.36 -29.94
C ALA A 56 14.98 11.48 -30.55
N PRO A 57 13.86 12.09 -30.99
CA PRO A 57 12.71 11.37 -31.51
C PRO A 57 13.10 10.58 -32.78
N GLY A 58 12.57 9.36 -32.89
CA GLY A 58 12.84 8.46 -34.03
C GLY A 58 14.08 7.58 -33.89
N ILE A 59 14.92 7.79 -32.86
CA ILE A 59 16.01 6.88 -32.51
C ILE A 59 15.50 5.84 -31.51
N THR A 60 15.67 4.57 -31.85
CA THR A 60 15.22 3.46 -30.99
C THR A 60 16.36 2.99 -30.12
N GLY A 61 16.22 3.09 -28.80
CA GLY A 61 17.16 2.49 -27.86
C GLY A 61 16.76 1.05 -27.49
N LEU A 62 17.76 0.20 -27.29
CA LEU A 62 17.59 -1.18 -26.84
C LEU A 62 18.35 -1.42 -25.54
N VAL A 63 17.66 -1.91 -24.52
CA VAL A 63 18.26 -2.30 -23.24
C VAL A 63 17.93 -3.77 -22.96
N PRO A 64 18.86 -4.71 -23.23
CA PRO A 64 18.67 -6.13 -22.90
C PRO A 64 18.41 -6.35 -21.41
N ALA A 65 17.73 -7.43 -21.03
CA ALA A 65 17.41 -7.77 -19.64
C ALA A 65 18.62 -7.67 -18.70
N GLU A 66 19.78 -8.17 -19.13
CA GLU A 66 21.05 -8.13 -18.35
C GLU A 66 21.59 -6.71 -18.13
N GLN A 67 21.21 -5.76 -18.99
CA GLN A 67 21.60 -4.36 -18.96
C GLN A 67 20.56 -3.46 -18.27
N THR A 68 19.45 -4.04 -17.76
CA THR A 68 18.43 -3.28 -17.02
C THR A 68 18.88 -2.91 -15.61
N GLY A 69 19.73 -3.72 -14.98
CA GLY A 69 20.10 -3.55 -13.57
C GLY A 69 18.94 -3.82 -12.60
N LEU A 70 17.93 -4.59 -13.02
CA LEU A 70 16.86 -5.06 -12.13
C LEU A 70 17.33 -6.25 -11.29
N PRO A 71 16.75 -6.46 -10.09
CA PRO A 71 16.94 -7.69 -9.34
C PRO A 71 16.54 -8.93 -10.17
N GLU A 72 17.20 -10.05 -9.94
CA GLU A 72 16.89 -11.30 -10.64
C GLU A 72 15.43 -11.74 -10.44
N GLY A 73 14.83 -12.31 -11.49
CA GLY A 73 13.43 -12.75 -11.49
C GLY A 73 12.41 -11.61 -11.56
N THR A 74 12.84 -10.35 -11.72
CA THR A 74 11.93 -9.21 -11.88
C THR A 74 11.33 -9.21 -13.29
N PRO A 75 9.99 -9.12 -13.42
CA PRO A 75 9.36 -9.05 -14.74
C PRO A 75 9.66 -7.71 -15.42
N VAL A 76 10.45 -7.75 -16.50
CA VAL A 76 10.84 -6.55 -17.26
C VAL A 76 9.64 -5.79 -17.83
N ASN A 77 8.57 -6.50 -18.20
CA ASN A 77 7.28 -5.93 -18.64
C ASN A 77 6.71 -4.91 -17.64
N ALA A 78 6.84 -5.15 -16.34
CA ALA A 78 6.22 -4.31 -15.32
C ALA A 78 6.68 -2.83 -15.35
N PHE A 79 7.83 -2.57 -15.97
CA PHE A 79 8.43 -1.24 -16.04
C PHE A 79 8.06 -0.47 -17.31
N VAL A 80 7.33 -1.06 -18.25
CA VAL A 80 6.83 -0.35 -19.43
C VAL A 80 6.07 0.92 -19.02
N GLY A 81 6.27 1.99 -19.80
CA GLY A 81 5.78 3.35 -19.54
C GLY A 81 6.64 4.15 -18.55
N SER A 82 7.61 3.54 -17.87
CA SER A 82 8.48 4.26 -16.92
C SER A 82 9.58 5.03 -17.66
N VAL A 83 9.93 6.20 -17.14
CA VAL A 83 11.14 6.92 -17.51
C VAL A 83 12.32 6.37 -16.72
N ILE A 84 13.41 6.07 -17.41
CA ILE A 84 14.65 5.52 -16.86
C ILE A 84 15.85 6.28 -17.40
N SER A 85 16.89 6.34 -16.59
CA SER A 85 18.18 6.90 -16.99
C SER A 85 19.10 5.81 -17.52
N VAL A 86 19.72 6.03 -18.67
CA VAL A 86 20.55 5.07 -19.40
C VAL A 86 21.85 5.70 -19.90
N LYS A 87 22.85 4.85 -20.16
CA LYS A 87 24.08 5.21 -20.87
C LYS A 87 24.07 4.61 -22.27
N VAL A 88 24.45 5.38 -23.27
CA VAL A 88 24.62 4.90 -24.65
C VAL A 88 25.92 4.12 -24.76
N MET A 89 25.84 2.88 -25.24
CA MET A 89 26.98 1.97 -25.38
C MET A 89 27.43 1.88 -26.84
N GLU A 90 26.48 1.58 -27.73
CA GLU A 90 26.74 1.43 -29.16
C GLU A 90 25.69 2.15 -29.99
N ILE A 91 26.10 2.61 -31.18
CA ILE A 91 25.24 3.36 -32.09
C ILE A 91 25.30 2.67 -33.45
N ASN A 92 24.14 2.22 -33.93
CA ASN A 92 23.97 1.77 -35.30
C ASN A 92 23.07 2.77 -36.05
N ARG A 93 23.72 3.75 -36.68
CA ARG A 93 23.04 4.82 -37.41
C ARG A 93 22.25 4.32 -38.63
N LYS A 94 22.70 3.23 -39.26
CA LYS A 94 22.02 2.69 -40.47
C LYS A 94 20.62 2.17 -40.14
N GLU A 95 20.50 1.48 -39.01
CA GLU A 95 19.24 0.89 -38.55
C GLU A 95 18.43 1.83 -37.64
N GLY A 96 18.97 2.99 -37.27
CA GLY A 96 18.31 3.89 -36.32
C GLY A 96 18.27 3.35 -34.88
N ILE A 97 19.18 2.43 -34.54
CA ILE A 97 19.18 1.69 -33.28
C ILE A 97 20.39 2.06 -32.43
N VAL A 98 20.19 2.23 -31.12
CA VAL A 98 21.26 2.42 -30.14
C VAL A 98 21.18 1.37 -29.04
N ALA A 99 22.31 0.77 -28.68
CA ALA A 99 22.37 -0.13 -27.54
C ALA A 99 22.68 0.67 -26.29
N CYS A 100 21.89 0.47 -25.23
CA CYS A 100 21.95 1.24 -24.01
C CYS A 100 22.07 0.34 -22.78
N SER A 101 22.68 0.88 -21.72
CA SER A 101 22.77 0.22 -20.41
C SER A 101 22.19 1.10 -19.31
N ARG A 102 21.18 0.59 -18.61
CA ARG A 102 20.69 1.16 -17.35
C ARG A 102 21.55 0.68 -16.17
N LYS A 103 22.11 -0.53 -16.26
CA LYS A 103 22.93 -1.15 -15.22
C LYS A 103 24.14 -0.31 -14.84
N GLU A 104 24.81 0.32 -15.81
CA GLU A 104 25.93 1.25 -15.54
C GLU A 104 25.50 2.43 -14.67
N VAL A 105 24.35 3.05 -14.98
CA VAL A 105 23.79 4.16 -14.19
C VAL A 105 23.44 3.72 -12.78
N VAL A 106 22.78 2.56 -12.65
CA VAL A 106 22.43 1.96 -11.35
C VAL A 106 23.68 1.65 -10.52
N ASN A 107 24.74 1.13 -11.14
CA ASN A 107 25.99 0.83 -10.45
C ASN A 107 26.66 2.09 -9.89
N ILE A 108 26.65 3.19 -10.64
CA ILE A 108 27.17 4.48 -10.18
C ILE A 108 26.34 4.97 -8.98
N SER A 109 25.02 4.93 -9.08
CA SER A 109 24.11 5.33 -7.99
C SER A 109 24.27 4.45 -6.76
N LEU A 110 24.42 3.14 -6.94
CA LEU A 110 24.61 2.18 -5.86
C LEU A 110 25.90 2.45 -5.09
N SER A 111 27.01 2.71 -5.78
CA SER A 111 28.28 3.06 -5.11
C SER A 111 28.16 4.36 -4.32
N LYS A 112 27.44 5.36 -4.84
CA LYS A 112 27.16 6.61 -4.12
C LYS A 112 26.29 6.37 -2.88
N LEU A 113 25.24 5.55 -3.01
CA LEU A 113 24.37 5.19 -1.88
C LEU A 113 25.14 4.46 -0.79
N LEU A 114 25.90 3.41 -1.14
CA LEU A 114 26.72 2.63 -0.18
C LEU A 114 27.76 3.47 0.57
N ALA A 115 28.22 4.57 -0.03
CA ALA A 115 29.13 5.51 0.63
C ALA A 115 28.41 6.52 1.53
N ALA A 116 27.15 6.87 1.21
CA ALA A 116 26.42 7.95 1.87
C ALA A 116 25.48 7.47 2.99
N ILE A 117 24.95 6.24 2.91
CA ILE A 117 23.94 5.74 3.83
C ILE A 117 24.54 4.88 4.94
N ASN A 118 23.92 4.90 6.11
CA ASN A 118 24.31 4.09 7.27
C ASN A 118 23.19 3.13 7.68
N VAL A 119 23.55 2.05 8.37
CA VAL A 119 22.57 1.16 9.01
C VAL A 119 21.78 1.94 10.06
N GLY A 120 20.47 1.72 10.10
CA GLY A 120 19.52 2.44 10.95
C GLY A 120 19.02 3.77 10.36
N GLN A 121 19.53 4.20 9.20
CA GLN A 121 19.08 5.43 8.56
C GLN A 121 17.71 5.28 7.90
N GLU A 122 16.83 6.25 8.10
CA GLU A 122 15.57 6.37 7.38
C GLU A 122 15.77 7.03 6.01
N ILE A 123 15.20 6.43 4.97
CA ILE A 123 15.29 6.88 3.58
C ILE A 123 13.89 6.87 2.96
N SER A 124 13.60 7.84 2.10
CA SER A 124 12.37 7.84 1.30
C SER A 124 12.59 7.06 0.01
N SER A 125 11.66 6.16 -0.31
CA SER A 125 11.71 5.30 -1.50
C SER A 125 10.44 5.46 -2.33
N ILE A 126 10.49 5.04 -3.60
CA ILE A 126 9.35 5.06 -4.52
C ILE A 126 9.02 3.63 -4.96
N VAL A 127 7.76 3.23 -4.82
CA VAL A 127 7.27 1.94 -5.32
C VAL A 127 7.28 1.95 -6.85
N LYS A 128 8.07 1.07 -7.46
CA LYS A 128 8.11 0.92 -8.92
C LYS A 128 7.16 -0.16 -9.41
N PHE A 129 7.07 -1.25 -8.67
CA PHE A 129 6.22 -2.39 -9.03
C PHE A 129 5.81 -3.15 -7.77
N VAL A 130 4.62 -3.75 -7.80
CA VAL A 130 4.11 -4.61 -6.74
C VAL A 130 3.58 -5.88 -7.42
N SER A 131 4.04 -7.01 -6.91
CA SER A 131 3.52 -8.33 -7.20
C SER A 131 2.89 -8.91 -5.95
N ASP A 132 2.17 -10.03 -6.07
CA ASP A 132 1.52 -10.69 -4.93
C ASP A 132 2.50 -11.09 -3.82
N ARG A 133 3.78 -11.29 -4.16
CA ARG A 133 4.81 -11.79 -3.23
C ARG A 133 5.95 -10.82 -2.96
N ASN A 134 6.08 -9.75 -3.74
CA ASN A 134 7.21 -8.83 -3.62
C ASN A 134 6.80 -7.40 -3.95
N VAL A 135 7.40 -6.45 -3.24
CA VAL A 135 7.35 -5.01 -3.52
C VAL A 135 8.72 -4.58 -4.03
N TYR A 136 8.75 -3.82 -5.12
CA TYR A 136 9.98 -3.30 -5.71
C TYR A 136 10.09 -1.81 -5.45
N LEU A 137 11.07 -1.43 -4.64
CA LEU A 137 11.28 -0.06 -4.17
C LEU A 137 12.54 0.52 -4.80
N ASP A 138 12.43 1.70 -5.42
CA ASP A 138 13.57 2.50 -5.81
C ASP A 138 14.01 3.35 -4.62
N ILE A 139 15.22 3.09 -4.12
CA ILE A 139 15.80 3.75 -2.95
C ILE A 139 16.68 4.95 -3.34
N GLY A 140 16.76 5.26 -4.63
CA GLY A 140 17.52 6.40 -5.15
C GLY A 140 18.34 6.04 -6.39
N GLY A 141 18.37 6.95 -7.36
CA GLY A 141 19.21 6.82 -8.55
C GLY A 141 18.96 5.57 -9.40
N GLY A 142 17.76 4.97 -9.28
CA GLY A 142 17.36 3.76 -9.99
C GLY A 142 17.78 2.45 -9.32
N VAL A 143 18.32 2.49 -8.10
CA VAL A 143 18.63 1.27 -7.34
C VAL A 143 17.33 0.66 -6.81
N ILE A 144 16.92 -0.47 -7.40
CA ILE A 144 15.68 -1.15 -7.05
C ILE A 144 15.97 -2.30 -6.11
N ILE A 145 15.32 -2.28 -4.94
CA ILE A 145 15.35 -3.35 -3.95
C ILE A 145 14.08 -4.17 -4.07
N ARG A 146 14.24 -5.50 -4.13
CA ARG A 146 13.15 -6.47 -4.05
C ARG A 146 12.88 -6.79 -2.59
N LEU A 147 11.71 -6.41 -2.10
CA LEU A 147 11.26 -6.68 -0.74
C LEU A 147 10.22 -7.81 -0.73
N PRO A 148 10.50 -8.96 -0.12
CA PRO A 148 9.52 -10.03 0.03
C PRO A 148 8.30 -9.61 0.85
N ALA A 149 7.15 -10.22 0.57
CA ALA A 149 5.87 -9.92 1.22
C ALA A 149 5.93 -9.98 2.75
N GLU A 150 6.72 -10.90 3.30
CA GLU A 150 6.88 -11.12 4.74
C GLU A 150 7.47 -9.90 5.43
N LYS A 151 8.46 -9.25 4.81
CA LYS A 151 9.07 -8.00 5.31
C LYS A 151 8.28 -6.76 4.91
N ALA A 152 7.59 -6.80 3.76
CA ALA A 152 6.81 -5.67 3.25
C ALA A 152 5.46 -5.48 3.97
N ARG A 153 4.88 -6.49 4.59
CA ARG A 153 3.51 -6.40 5.09
C ARG A 153 3.39 -5.45 6.29
N LEU A 154 2.77 -4.29 6.05
CA LEU A 154 2.44 -3.29 7.06
C LEU A 154 1.05 -3.48 7.66
N SER A 155 0.15 -4.25 7.05
CA SER A 155 -1.19 -4.51 7.59
C SER A 155 -1.62 -5.94 7.31
N ASP A 156 -2.07 -6.64 8.35
CA ASP A 156 -2.49 -8.03 8.24
C ASP A 156 -3.88 -8.15 7.61
N GLY A 157 -4.00 -9.02 6.62
CA GLY A 157 -5.26 -9.23 5.89
C GLY A 157 -5.53 -8.20 4.78
N VAL A 158 -4.63 -7.24 4.58
CA VAL A 158 -4.69 -6.28 3.45
C VAL A 158 -3.76 -6.76 2.33
N PRO A 159 -4.20 -6.83 1.07
CA PRO A 159 -3.31 -7.16 -0.06
C PRO A 159 -2.16 -6.16 -0.23
N LEU A 160 -0.99 -6.63 -0.71
CA LEU A 160 0.20 -5.78 -0.86
C LEU A 160 -0.02 -4.63 -1.85
N ASP A 161 -0.75 -4.85 -2.93
CA ASP A 161 -1.03 -3.84 -3.95
C ASP A 161 -2.04 -2.77 -3.47
N VAL A 162 -2.75 -3.04 -2.39
CA VAL A 162 -3.57 -2.04 -1.67
C VAL A 162 -2.69 -1.24 -0.69
N GLN A 163 -1.71 -1.88 -0.05
CA GLN A 163 -0.76 -1.24 0.86
C GLN A 163 0.27 -0.37 0.12
N TYR A 164 0.69 -0.81 -1.06
CA TYR A 164 1.72 -0.20 -1.88
C TYR A 164 1.16 0.13 -3.25
N ARG A 165 1.18 1.42 -3.61
CA ARG A 165 0.75 1.89 -4.93
C ARG A 165 1.96 2.24 -5.78
N ARG A 166 1.96 1.85 -7.06
CA ARG A 166 3.00 2.28 -8.03
C ARG A 166 3.10 3.80 -8.05
N GLY A 167 4.34 4.32 -7.98
CA GLY A 167 4.65 5.74 -7.83
C GLY A 167 4.48 6.29 -6.41
N GLY A 168 3.93 5.51 -5.48
CA GLY A 168 3.77 5.90 -4.08
C GLY A 168 5.10 6.01 -3.35
N LYS A 169 5.18 6.95 -2.41
CA LYS A 169 6.33 7.12 -1.52
C LYS A 169 6.20 6.22 -0.31
N VAL A 170 7.29 5.58 0.08
CA VAL A 170 7.38 4.70 1.26
C VAL A 170 8.65 5.05 2.03
N ASN A 171 8.52 5.31 3.32
CA ASN A 171 9.68 5.48 4.17
C ASN A 171 10.18 4.10 4.63
N ILE A 172 11.47 3.90 4.48
CA ILE A 172 12.16 2.66 4.79
C ILE A 172 13.34 2.96 5.72
N ILE A 173 13.72 1.98 6.52
CA ILE A 173 14.93 2.00 7.33
C ILE A 173 15.94 1.02 6.74
N VAL A 174 17.21 1.41 6.70
CA VAL A 174 18.30 0.53 6.27
C VAL A 174 18.61 -0.44 7.41
N THR A 175 18.41 -1.73 7.19
CA THR A 175 18.64 -2.76 8.21
C THR A 175 20.03 -3.39 8.10
N ASN A 176 20.56 -3.50 6.89
CA ASN A 176 21.89 -4.05 6.66
C ASN A 176 22.55 -3.43 5.42
N LEU A 177 23.87 -3.30 5.45
CA LEU A 177 24.72 -2.81 4.37
C LEU A 177 25.94 -3.72 4.23
N SER A 178 26.07 -4.39 3.07
CA SER A 178 27.28 -5.11 2.68
C SER A 178 28.00 -4.34 1.58
N LYS A 179 29.17 -3.79 1.88
CA LYS A 179 30.01 -3.10 0.88
C LYS A 179 30.71 -4.07 -0.07
N GLU A 180 31.02 -5.27 0.41
CA GLU A 180 31.68 -6.32 -0.36
C GLU A 180 30.73 -6.90 -1.41
N ASP A 181 29.52 -7.29 -0.99
CA ASP A 181 28.49 -7.85 -1.89
C ASP A 181 27.67 -6.77 -2.60
N ARG A 182 27.94 -5.50 -2.29
CA ARG A 182 27.16 -4.33 -2.76
C ARG A 182 25.66 -4.48 -2.45
N GLY A 183 25.34 -5.11 -1.32
CA GLY A 183 23.98 -5.39 -0.87
C GLY A 183 23.44 -4.31 0.08
N ILE A 184 22.19 -3.91 -0.12
CA ILE A 184 21.44 -3.02 0.78
C ILE A 184 20.16 -3.73 1.17
N GLU A 185 19.97 -4.00 2.46
CA GLU A 185 18.71 -4.49 3.00
C GLU A 185 17.94 -3.37 3.69
N VAL A 186 16.64 -3.36 3.47
CA VAL A 186 15.74 -2.31 3.96
C VAL A 186 14.44 -2.92 4.44
N GLU A 187 13.79 -2.25 5.39
CA GLU A 187 12.46 -2.59 5.87
C GLU A 187 11.58 -1.33 5.93
N PRO A 188 10.27 -1.45 5.66
CA PRO A 188 9.37 -0.31 5.76
C PRO A 188 9.16 0.05 7.23
N ILE A 189 9.10 1.35 7.53
CA ILE A 189 8.85 1.82 8.89
C ILE A 189 7.42 1.45 9.29
N ASP A 190 7.26 0.82 10.46
CA ASP A 190 5.96 0.43 10.97
C ASP A 190 5.13 1.66 11.36
N PRO A 191 4.01 1.95 10.68
CA PRO A 191 3.17 3.10 11.03
C PRO A 191 2.33 2.85 12.29
N TRP A 192 2.13 1.60 12.72
CA TRP A 192 1.18 1.24 13.78
C TRP A 192 1.65 1.64 15.17
N GLU A 193 2.95 1.80 15.39
CA GLU A 193 3.50 2.29 16.66
C GLU A 193 3.19 3.78 16.89
N ARG A 194 3.01 4.54 15.80
CA ARG A 194 2.80 5.99 15.85
C ARG A 194 1.36 6.38 16.15
N TRP A 195 0.39 5.52 15.85
CA TRP A 195 -1.03 5.84 15.91
C TRP A 195 -1.76 4.95 16.89
N THR A 196 -2.55 5.57 17.78
CA THR A 196 -3.44 4.86 18.70
C THR A 196 -4.88 5.27 18.41
N PHE A 197 -5.79 4.29 18.43
CA PHE A 197 -7.20 4.51 18.18
C PHE A 197 -8.05 3.91 19.29
N SER A 198 -9.06 4.66 19.72
CA SER A 198 -10.00 4.20 20.74
C SER A 198 -11.21 3.51 20.11
N ARG A 199 -11.74 2.49 20.78
CA ARG A 199 -12.99 1.86 20.32
C ARG A 199 -14.14 2.86 20.35
N GLY A 200 -14.86 2.96 19.24
CA GLY A 200 -15.98 3.90 19.08
C GLY A 200 -15.57 5.27 18.54
N GLU A 201 -14.28 5.55 18.40
CA GLU A 201 -13.76 6.77 17.76
C GLU A 201 -14.21 6.85 16.30
N VAL A 202 -14.59 8.03 15.84
CA VAL A 202 -14.98 8.28 14.44
C VAL A 202 -13.79 8.90 13.72
N LEU A 203 -13.38 8.27 12.63
CA LEU A 203 -12.23 8.64 11.83
C LEU A 203 -12.68 8.95 10.41
N SER A 204 -12.18 10.05 9.84
CA SER A 204 -12.31 10.32 8.42
C SER A 204 -11.24 9.53 7.66
N GLY A 205 -11.66 8.71 6.70
CA GLY A 205 -10.77 7.88 5.89
C GLY A 205 -11.12 7.93 4.41
N THR A 206 -10.14 7.64 3.56
CA THR A 206 -10.30 7.57 2.10
C THR A 206 -10.34 6.13 1.66
N VAL A 207 -11.35 5.74 0.88
CA VAL A 207 -11.45 4.39 0.32
C VAL A 207 -10.30 4.17 -0.67
N VAL A 208 -9.43 3.21 -0.36
CA VAL A 208 -8.25 2.91 -1.18
C VAL A 208 -8.44 1.73 -2.12
N ALA A 209 -9.35 0.81 -1.77
CA ALA A 209 -9.75 -0.32 -2.60
C ALA A 209 -11.04 -0.94 -2.04
N VAL A 210 -11.84 -1.54 -2.92
CA VAL A 210 -13.00 -2.37 -2.58
C VAL A 210 -12.76 -3.73 -3.21
N ARG A 211 -12.80 -4.80 -2.40
CA ARG A 211 -12.63 -6.18 -2.89
C ARG A 211 -13.57 -7.12 -2.16
N ASP A 212 -14.27 -7.95 -2.91
CA ASP A 212 -15.16 -8.99 -2.42
C ASP A 212 -16.15 -8.48 -1.35
N THR A 213 -15.84 -8.72 -0.08
CA THR A 213 -16.66 -8.38 1.10
C THR A 213 -15.99 -7.36 2.02
N ALA A 214 -14.91 -6.71 1.57
CA ALA A 214 -14.13 -5.76 2.35
C ALA A 214 -13.84 -4.46 1.57
N VAL A 215 -13.98 -3.34 2.29
CA VAL A 215 -13.51 -2.02 1.87
C VAL A 215 -12.24 -1.71 2.66
N PHE A 216 -11.18 -1.38 1.95
CA PHE A 216 -9.93 -0.92 2.54
C PHE A 216 -9.94 0.60 2.57
N VAL A 217 -9.69 1.17 3.73
CA VAL A 217 -9.78 2.60 4.00
C VAL A 217 -8.46 3.09 4.56
N SER A 218 -7.81 4.04 3.89
CA SER A 218 -6.65 4.74 4.46
C SER A 218 -7.13 5.81 5.41
N VAL A 219 -6.74 5.69 6.68
CA VAL A 219 -7.21 6.58 7.76
C VAL A 219 -6.11 7.54 8.20
N LYS A 220 -4.87 7.04 8.27
CA LYS A 220 -3.66 7.80 8.54
C LYS A 220 -2.55 7.34 7.60
N PRO A 221 -1.49 8.13 7.41
CA PRO A 221 -0.34 7.71 6.60
C PRO A 221 0.19 6.34 7.07
N GLY A 222 0.19 5.38 6.16
CA GLY A 222 0.63 4.00 6.40
C GLY A 222 -0.40 3.08 7.10
N VAL A 223 -1.49 3.61 7.66
CA VAL A 223 -2.50 2.80 8.34
C VAL A 223 -3.74 2.61 7.47
N ILE A 224 -3.99 1.36 7.10
CA ILE A 224 -5.16 0.94 6.32
C ILE A 224 -6.07 0.10 7.22
N GLY A 225 -7.29 0.58 7.40
CA GLY A 225 -8.36 -0.16 8.06
C GLY A 225 -9.19 -0.95 7.08
N MET A 226 -9.89 -1.96 7.60
CA MET A 226 -10.81 -2.79 6.86
C MET A 226 -12.22 -2.61 7.40
N ALA A 227 -13.17 -2.28 6.52
CA ALA A 227 -14.59 -2.25 6.81
C ALA A 227 -15.32 -3.35 6.03
N PRO A 228 -16.39 -3.96 6.56
CA PRO A 228 -17.20 -4.88 5.80
C PRO A 228 -17.93 -4.14 4.67
N TYR A 229 -17.86 -4.69 3.46
CA TYR A 229 -18.62 -4.23 2.29
C TYR A 229 -19.98 -4.93 2.26
N LYS A 230 -21.07 -4.18 2.13
CA LYS A 230 -22.38 -4.75 1.77
C LYS A 230 -22.69 -4.35 0.34
N ALA A 231 -23.28 -5.25 -0.44
CA ALA A 231 -23.63 -4.99 -1.85
C ALA A 231 -24.61 -3.80 -2.05
N ALA A 232 -25.25 -3.32 -0.98
CA ALA A 232 -26.08 -2.11 -1.00
C ALA A 232 -25.29 -0.82 -0.78
N ASP A 233 -24.00 -0.90 -0.45
CA ASP A 233 -23.14 0.25 -0.18
C ASP A 233 -22.43 0.67 -1.48
N GLU A 234 -22.58 1.93 -1.89
CA GLU A 234 -21.97 2.50 -3.11
C GLU A 234 -20.58 3.08 -2.82
N PHE A 235 -19.65 2.28 -2.28
CA PHE A 235 -18.29 2.77 -2.04
C PHE A 235 -17.50 2.89 -3.34
N VAL A 236 -17.03 4.09 -3.67
CA VAL A 236 -16.15 4.35 -4.81
C VAL A 236 -14.72 4.56 -4.32
N HIS A 237 -13.75 4.13 -5.12
CA HIS A 237 -12.33 4.42 -4.86
C HIS A 237 -12.12 5.94 -4.82
N GLY A 238 -11.45 6.43 -3.78
CA GLY A 238 -11.21 7.86 -3.57
C GLY A 238 -12.27 8.55 -2.71
N ASP A 239 -13.38 7.89 -2.39
CA ASP A 239 -14.39 8.46 -1.50
C ASP A 239 -13.84 8.71 -0.11
N ARG A 240 -14.16 9.89 0.44
CA ARG A 240 -13.81 10.26 1.79
C ARG A 240 -15.03 10.19 2.68
N LEU A 241 -15.03 9.22 3.59
CA LEU A 241 -16.16 8.89 4.45
C LEU A 241 -15.73 8.82 5.91
N GLU A 242 -16.72 8.82 6.80
CA GLU A 242 -16.51 8.64 8.23
C GLU A 242 -16.70 7.19 8.63
N PHE A 243 -15.76 6.67 9.41
CA PHE A 243 -15.75 5.30 9.88
C PHE A 243 -15.56 5.27 11.39
N GLN A 244 -16.34 4.45 12.07
CA GLN A 244 -16.17 4.19 13.49
C GLN A 244 -15.21 3.01 13.72
N VAL A 245 -14.29 3.17 14.65
CA VAL A 245 -13.37 2.11 15.09
C VAL A 245 -14.14 1.06 15.87
N ASN A 246 -14.19 -0.17 15.34
CA ASN A 246 -14.78 -1.31 16.03
C ASN A 246 -13.75 -2.06 16.86
N LYS A 247 -12.58 -2.31 16.27
CA LYS A 247 -11.45 -3.00 16.90
C LYS A 247 -10.14 -2.46 16.36
N PHE A 248 -9.20 -2.16 17.26
CA PHE A 248 -7.84 -1.77 16.95
C PHE A 248 -6.88 -2.71 17.68
N ASP A 249 -5.90 -3.24 16.97
CA ASP A 249 -4.86 -4.12 17.49
C ASP A 249 -3.54 -3.74 16.79
N ALA A 250 -2.69 -2.99 17.51
CA ALA A 250 -1.43 -2.48 16.98
C ALA A 250 -0.41 -3.61 16.75
N THR A 251 -0.31 -4.56 17.69
CA THR A 251 0.62 -5.70 17.60
C THR A 251 0.27 -6.63 16.46
N LYS A 252 -1.02 -6.80 16.13
CA LYS A 252 -1.45 -7.57 14.95
C LYS A 252 -1.63 -6.73 13.70
N ARG A 253 -1.31 -5.44 13.73
CA ARG A 253 -1.49 -4.50 12.60
C ARG A 253 -2.88 -4.59 11.96
N LYS A 254 -3.93 -4.61 12.79
CA LYS A 254 -5.33 -4.77 12.39
C LYS A 254 -6.19 -3.62 12.90
N LEU A 255 -6.93 -3.02 11.98
CA LEU A 255 -7.92 -1.98 12.25
C LEU A 255 -9.23 -2.35 11.57
N HIS A 256 -10.23 -2.73 12.37
CA HIS A 256 -11.57 -3.00 11.88
C HIS A 256 -12.44 -1.77 12.06
N LEU A 257 -13.04 -1.34 10.96
CA LEU A 257 -13.87 -0.16 10.85
C LEU A 257 -15.31 -0.55 10.53
N ILE A 258 -16.25 0.33 10.86
CA ILE A 258 -17.65 0.24 10.47
C ILE A 258 -18.04 1.61 9.92
N GLU A 259 -18.77 1.64 8.81
CA GLU A 259 -19.32 2.89 8.26
C GLU A 259 -20.12 3.63 9.36
N TRP A 260 -19.74 4.88 9.60
CA TRP A 260 -20.47 5.78 10.49
C TRP A 260 -21.44 6.63 9.67
N ASP A 261 -22.73 6.31 9.76
CA ASP A 261 -23.79 7.14 9.20
C ASP A 261 -24.73 7.60 10.33
N PRO A 262 -24.78 8.93 10.62
CA PRO A 262 -25.62 9.46 11.69
C PRO A 262 -27.11 9.14 11.51
N LYS A 263 -27.60 8.93 10.28
CA LYS A 263 -29.00 8.55 10.00
C LYS A 263 -29.27 7.08 10.32
N LYS A 264 -28.33 6.17 10.02
CA LYS A 264 -28.45 4.72 10.33
C LYS A 264 -28.26 4.42 11.82
N VAL A 265 -27.46 5.21 12.56
CA VAL A 265 -27.20 5.00 14.00
C VAL A 265 -28.46 5.14 14.85
N GLY A 266 -29.30 6.13 14.55
CA GLY A 266 -30.59 6.32 15.24
C GLY A 266 -31.57 5.18 15.01
N GLN A 267 -31.58 4.61 13.80
CA GLN A 267 -32.43 3.47 13.46
C GLN A 267 -31.99 2.18 14.17
N ARG A 268 -30.68 1.89 14.23
CA ARG A 268 -30.13 0.72 14.93
C ARG A 268 -30.43 0.73 16.44
N LYS A 269 -30.35 1.89 17.10
CA LYS A 269 -30.76 2.03 18.52
C LYS A 269 -32.24 1.68 18.67
N ARG A 270 -33.11 2.31 17.88
CA ARG A 270 -34.57 2.07 17.91
C ARG A 270 -34.93 0.62 17.65
N GLU A 271 -34.25 -0.04 16.72
CA GLU A 271 -34.49 -1.44 16.38
C GLU A 271 -34.04 -2.39 17.50
N LYS A 272 -32.88 -2.16 18.12
CA LYS A 272 -32.45 -2.92 19.32
C LYS A 272 -33.45 -2.78 20.46
N TYR A 273 -33.93 -1.56 20.75
CA TYR A 273 -34.95 -1.35 21.77
C TYR A 273 -36.26 -2.07 21.44
N ARG A 274 -36.71 -2.03 20.18
CA ARG A 274 -37.90 -2.77 19.72
C ARG A 274 -37.72 -4.28 19.81
N ALA A 275 -36.56 -4.82 19.43
CA ALA A 275 -36.27 -6.25 19.52
C ALA A 275 -36.18 -6.73 20.98
N GLN A 276 -35.59 -5.92 21.86
CA GLN A 276 -35.53 -6.21 23.28
C GLN A 276 -36.91 -6.10 23.95
N ALA A 277 -37.72 -5.11 23.58
CA ALA A 277 -39.12 -5.01 24.01
C ALA A 277 -39.94 -6.21 23.54
N ARG A 278 -39.77 -6.66 22.29
CA ARG A 278 -40.43 -7.88 21.77
C ARG A 278 -39.99 -9.14 22.52
N ARG A 279 -38.69 -9.30 22.82
CA ARG A 279 -38.19 -10.43 23.62
C ARG A 279 -38.72 -10.39 25.05
N ASN A 280 -38.77 -9.22 25.67
CA ASN A 280 -39.30 -9.06 27.02
C ASN A 280 -40.81 -9.31 27.07
N ALA A 281 -41.56 -8.84 26.08
CA ALA A 281 -43.00 -9.11 25.95
C ALA A 281 -43.27 -10.61 25.71
N ALA A 282 -42.50 -11.26 24.83
CA ALA A 282 -42.60 -12.69 24.59
C ALA A 282 -42.23 -13.53 25.83
N ARG A 283 -41.26 -13.06 26.62
CA ARG A 283 -40.91 -13.68 27.91
C ARG A 283 -42.02 -13.48 28.94
N GLN A 284 -42.61 -12.29 29.04
CA GLN A 284 -43.76 -12.01 29.91
C GLN A 284 -44.99 -12.84 29.53
N SER A 285 -45.27 -13.02 28.24
CA SER A 285 -46.39 -13.86 27.80
C SER A 285 -46.16 -15.34 28.09
N ARG A 286 -44.91 -15.85 27.99
CA ARG A 286 -44.58 -17.24 28.38
C ARG A 286 -44.70 -17.48 29.89
N ILE A 287 -44.29 -16.49 30.70
CA ILE A 287 -44.45 -16.53 32.16
C ILE A 287 -45.95 -16.49 32.52
N ALA A 288 -46.76 -15.67 31.86
CA ALA A 288 -48.20 -15.57 32.09
C ALA A 288 -48.96 -16.84 31.66
N ASN A 289 -48.49 -17.55 30.63
CA ASN A 289 -49.06 -18.82 30.16
C ASN A 289 -48.54 -20.05 30.94
N GLY A 290 -47.71 -19.86 31.98
CA GLY A 290 -47.27 -20.93 32.88
C GLY A 290 -46.15 -21.83 32.34
N GLU A 291 -45.50 -21.46 31.24
CA GLU A 291 -44.44 -22.26 30.60
C GLU A 291 -43.06 -22.08 31.26
N ASP A 292 -42.83 -20.96 31.96
CA ASP A 292 -41.56 -20.64 32.66
C ASP A 292 -41.81 -20.34 34.15
N LYS A 293 -41.18 -21.09 35.07
CA LYS A 293 -41.23 -20.80 36.53
C LYS A 293 -40.36 -19.58 36.87
N ILE A 294 -40.95 -18.62 37.57
CA ILE A 294 -40.24 -17.44 38.09
C ILE A 294 -39.37 -17.87 39.28
N ILE A 295 -38.04 -17.84 39.14
CA ILE A 295 -37.12 -17.93 40.27
C ILE A 295 -36.91 -16.50 40.79
N ILE A 296 -37.66 -16.12 41.82
CA ILE A 296 -37.47 -14.87 42.54
C ILE A 296 -36.45 -15.15 43.66
N GLY A 297 -35.21 -14.69 43.49
CA GLY A 297 -34.24 -14.65 44.57
C GLY A 297 -34.68 -13.60 45.59
N VAL A 298 -35.05 -14.06 46.79
CA VAL A 298 -35.44 -13.22 47.93
C VAL A 298 -34.18 -12.66 48.59
N PHE A 299 -34.08 -11.33 48.70
CA PHE A 299 -33.16 -10.65 49.61
C PHE A 299 -33.96 -10.08 50.80
N SER A 300 -33.54 -10.51 52.00
CA SER A 300 -33.47 -9.84 53.31
C SER A 300 -34.75 -9.41 54.07
N ASP A 301 -34.97 -10.15 55.19
CA ASP A 301 -34.92 -9.69 56.60
C ASP A 301 -36.09 -8.99 57.34
N ILE A 302 -36.26 -9.50 58.58
CA ILE A 302 -36.77 -8.92 59.85
C ILE A 302 -38.30 -8.91 60.12
N ALA A 303 -38.74 -9.69 61.12
CA ALA A 303 -39.31 -9.24 62.41
C ALA A 303 -40.10 -10.37 63.14
N VAL A 304 -39.75 -10.71 64.40
CA VAL A 304 -40.54 -10.54 65.66
C VAL A 304 -41.94 -11.20 65.66
N GLY A 305 -42.40 -12.04 66.60
CA GLY A 305 -41.98 -12.45 67.94
C GLY A 305 -43.18 -13.13 68.67
N ALA A 306 -42.90 -13.73 69.85
CA ALA A 306 -43.84 -14.24 70.88
C ALA A 306 -44.73 -15.45 70.47
N GLU A 307 -45.10 -16.41 71.33
CA GLU A 307 -45.05 -16.61 72.78
C GLU A 307 -45.38 -18.11 73.02
N GLU A 308 -44.74 -18.76 74.00
CA GLU A 308 -45.41 -19.64 75.00
C GLU A 308 -44.36 -20.32 75.90
N LYS A 309 -44.39 -19.95 77.18
CA LYS A 309 -43.90 -20.71 78.35
C LYS A 309 -45.13 -21.41 78.96
N PRO A 310 -45.03 -22.53 79.71
CA PRO A 310 -44.30 -22.53 81.00
C PRO A 310 -43.71 -23.89 81.50
N GLY A 311 -43.05 -23.81 82.67
CA GLY A 311 -42.50 -24.89 83.53
C GLY A 311 -41.02 -24.60 83.86
N ILE A 312 -40.55 -24.08 85.01
CA ILE A 312 -40.80 -24.36 86.46
C ILE A 312 -40.46 -25.85 86.75
N ASP A 313 -39.46 -26.28 87.55
CA ASP A 313 -38.82 -25.82 88.81
C ASP A 313 -37.27 -26.11 88.79
N GLU A 314 -36.41 -25.28 89.41
CA GLU A 314 -35.75 -25.44 90.75
C GLU A 314 -35.07 -26.82 90.95
N GLU A 315 -33.80 -26.97 91.31
CA GLU A 315 -32.93 -26.28 92.29
C GLU A 315 -31.45 -26.56 91.96
#